data_AF-A0A6C0AKM5-F1
#
_entry.id   AF-A0A6C0AKM5-F1
#
_cell.length_a   1.000
_cell.length_b   1.000
_cell.length_c   1.000
_cell.angle_alpha   90.00
_cell.angle_beta   90.00
_cell.angle_gamma   90.00
#
_symmetry.space_group_name_H-M   'P 1'
#
loop_
_entity.id
_entity.type
_entity.pdbx_description
1 polymer ?
#
loop_
_entity_poly.entity_id
_entity_poly.type
_entity_poly.pdbx_seq_one_letter_code
_entity_poly.pdbx_strand_id
1 'polypeptide(L)'
;MYEILINYNTLPQTILYYIFLISFFDFFLVLLFGNKSRWFQLHCLTNIYICKLVYNDIFSVLNQPTHSLNLLVDRGSAYTCIVLHLYHCFMFPITPMDKFHHCLFVFFGAIPMLLYWKGPFMQLTMFFTCGLPGAIDYFTLCLVKHNYILKLEQKNMSSLINNYLRFPGTIFSTTICYIGYMENITNYHPIFVGYGIFLIYFNGAYFSKLAIENNILHRLKH
;
A
#
# COMPACT_ATOMS: atom_id res chain seq x y z
N MET A 1 21.57 -17.58 -6.33
CA MET A 1 21.20 -17.13 -7.70
C MET A 1 19.87 -16.40 -7.56
N TYR A 2 19.81 -15.09 -7.82
CA TYR A 2 18.55 -14.33 -7.72
C TYR A 2 17.70 -14.68 -8.94
N GLU A 3 16.76 -15.60 -8.78
CA GLU A 3 15.78 -15.85 -9.84
C GLU A 3 14.84 -14.65 -9.91
N ILE A 4 14.81 -14.01 -11.07
CA ILE A 4 13.78 -13.04 -11.38
C ILE A 4 12.45 -13.77 -11.33
N LEU A 5 11.60 -13.26 -10.46
CA LEU A 5 10.38 -13.92 -10.05
C LEU A 5 9.21 -13.76 -11.01
N ILE A 6 9.39 -12.87 -11.99
CA ILE A 6 8.39 -12.49 -12.96
C ILE A 6 8.62 -13.29 -14.24
N ASN A 7 7.55 -13.88 -14.76
CA ASN A 7 7.56 -14.43 -16.10
C ASN A 7 7.41 -13.29 -17.12
N TYR A 8 8.52 -12.91 -17.74
CA TYR A 8 8.59 -11.85 -18.75
C TYR A 8 7.63 -12.04 -19.92
N ASN A 9 7.30 -13.29 -20.28
CA ASN A 9 6.38 -13.58 -21.38
C ASN A 9 4.93 -13.21 -21.05
N THR A 10 4.58 -13.19 -19.76
CA THR A 10 3.24 -12.87 -19.26
C THR A 10 3.14 -11.47 -18.66
N LEU A 11 4.27 -10.79 -18.47
CA LEU A 11 4.34 -9.48 -17.82
C LEU A 11 3.51 -8.41 -18.56
N PRO A 12 3.60 -8.27 -19.90
CA PRO A 12 2.79 -7.29 -20.62
C PRO A 12 1.29 -7.54 -20.45
N GLN A 13 0.84 -8.79 -20.56
CA GLN A 13 -0.58 -9.14 -20.39
C GLN A 13 -1.04 -8.86 -18.95
N THR A 14 -0.19 -9.13 -17.96
CA THR A 14 -0.50 -8.86 -16.55
C THR A 14 -0.66 -7.37 -16.29
N ILE A 15 0.27 -6.54 -16.79
CA ILE A 15 0.19 -5.08 -16.65
C ILE A 15 -1.07 -4.56 -17.35
N LEU A 16 -1.35 -5.00 -18.58
CA LEU A 16 -2.55 -4.61 -19.33
C LEU A 16 -3.84 -4.99 -18.58
N TYR A 17 -3.87 -6.18 -17.97
CA TYR A 17 -5.00 -6.62 -17.15
C TYR A 17 -5.27 -5.65 -15.99
N TYR A 18 -4.24 -5.25 -15.23
CA TYR A 18 -4.42 -4.32 -14.10
C TYR A 18 -4.74 -2.90 -14.56
N ILE A 19 -4.22 -2.44 -15.70
CA ILE A 19 -4.59 -1.15 -16.30
C ILE A 19 -6.08 -1.15 -16.64
N PHE A 20 -6.55 -2.20 -17.31
CA PHE A 20 -7.95 -2.37 -17.64
C PHE A 20 -8.82 -2.42 -16.38
N LEU A 21 -8.42 -3.20 -15.37
CA LEU A 21 -9.13 -3.33 -14.10
C LEU A 21 -9.31 -1.98 -13.39
N ILE A 22 -8.24 -1.19 -13.27
CA ILE A 22 -8.28 0.12 -12.59
C ILE A 22 -9.10 1.13 -13.41
N SER A 23 -8.96 1.13 -14.73
CA SER A 23 -9.76 1.98 -15.62
C SER A 23 -11.25 1.63 -15.53
N PHE A 24 -11.57 0.33 -15.43
CA PHE A 24 -12.93 -0.16 -15.25
C PHE A 24 -13.51 0.26 -13.90
N PHE A 25 -12.75 0.13 -12.81
CA PHE A 25 -13.14 0.63 -11.49
C PHE A 25 -13.44 2.12 -11.51
N ASP A 26 -12.57 2.93 -12.12
CA ASP A 26 -12.75 4.37 -12.21
C ASP A 26 -14.00 4.74 -13.02
N PHE A 27 -14.20 4.12 -14.19
CA PHE A 27 -15.42 4.30 -14.99
C PHE A 27 -16.69 3.96 -14.19
N PHE A 28 -16.70 2.81 -13.52
CA PHE A 28 -17.86 2.36 -12.76
C PHE A 28 -18.16 3.26 -11.54
N LEU A 29 -17.12 3.71 -10.84
CA LEU A 29 -17.26 4.66 -9.72
C LEU A 29 -17.79 6.01 -10.18
N VAL A 30 -17.30 6.53 -11.32
CA VAL A 30 -17.83 7.76 -11.91
C VAL A 30 -19.30 7.60 -12.30
N LEU A 31 -19.69 6.44 -12.84
CA LEU A 31 -21.08 6.14 -13.17
C LEU A 31 -21.99 6.13 -11.93
N LEU A 32 -21.53 5.57 -10.82
CA LEU A 32 -22.32 5.43 -9.60
C LEU A 32 -22.32 6.68 -8.70
N PHE A 33 -21.19 7.35 -8.56
CA PHE A 33 -20.96 8.39 -7.56
C PHE A 33 -20.55 9.75 -8.15
N GLY A 34 -20.39 9.82 -9.48
CA GLY A 34 -19.97 11.02 -10.19
C GLY A 34 -18.49 11.36 -10.04
N ASN A 35 -18.09 12.51 -10.59
CA ASN A 35 -16.69 12.93 -10.61
C ASN A 35 -16.19 13.57 -9.29
N LYS A 36 -17.10 13.86 -8.36
CA LYS A 36 -16.75 14.51 -7.10
C LYS A 36 -15.92 13.55 -6.27
N SER A 37 -14.68 13.92 -5.90
CA SER A 37 -13.74 13.05 -5.17
C SER A 37 -13.31 11.78 -5.91
N ARG A 38 -13.45 11.73 -7.25
CA ARG A 38 -13.11 10.58 -8.12
C ARG A 38 -11.83 9.84 -7.74
N TRP A 39 -10.72 10.57 -7.56
CA TRP A 39 -9.44 9.98 -7.16
C TRP A 39 -9.53 9.22 -5.82
N PHE A 40 -10.17 9.80 -4.83
CA PHE A 40 -10.30 9.19 -3.50
C PHE A 40 -11.24 7.96 -3.55
N GLN A 41 -12.28 8.00 -4.38
CA GLN A 41 -13.15 6.84 -4.59
C GLN A 41 -12.39 5.68 -5.22
N LEU A 42 -11.65 5.96 -6.30
CA LEU A 42 -10.84 4.96 -7.00
C LEU A 42 -9.78 4.35 -6.08
N HIS A 43 -9.08 5.20 -5.32
CA HIS A 43 -8.05 4.74 -4.41
C HIS A 43 -8.63 3.91 -3.26
N CYS A 44 -9.79 4.29 -2.72
CA CYS A 44 -10.50 3.51 -1.71
C CYS A 44 -10.86 2.10 -2.24
N LEU A 45 -11.54 2.01 -3.39
CA LEU A 45 -11.95 0.73 -3.97
C LEU A 45 -10.73 -0.16 -4.29
N THR A 46 -9.68 0.44 -4.83
CA THR A 46 -8.46 -0.29 -5.17
C THR A 46 -7.75 -0.82 -3.92
N ASN A 47 -7.73 -0.06 -2.83
CA ASN A 47 -7.17 -0.50 -1.55
C ASN A 47 -7.98 -1.65 -0.93
N ILE A 48 -9.31 -1.62 -1.04
CA ILE A 48 -10.18 -2.74 -0.65
C ILE A 48 -9.87 -3.98 -1.49
N TYR A 49 -9.66 -3.81 -2.79
CA TYR A 49 -9.26 -4.90 -3.67
C TYR A 49 -7.88 -5.48 -3.29
N ILE A 50 -6.90 -4.64 -2.93
CA ILE A 50 -5.62 -5.11 -2.37
C ILE A 50 -5.86 -5.95 -1.10
N CYS A 51 -6.71 -5.50 -0.17
CA CYS A 51 -7.05 -6.30 1.01
C CYS A 51 -7.58 -7.68 0.66
N LYS A 52 -8.43 -7.78 -0.38
CA LYS A 52 -8.96 -9.07 -0.87
C LYS A 52 -7.83 -9.96 -1.39
N LEU A 53 -6.91 -9.42 -2.19
CA LEU A 53 -5.81 -10.19 -2.78
C LEU A 53 -4.87 -10.77 -1.71
N VAL A 54 -4.60 -10.00 -0.66
CA VAL A 54 -3.64 -10.40 0.38
C VAL A 54 -4.28 -11.18 1.54
N TYR A 55 -5.60 -11.29 1.60
CA TYR A 55 -6.34 -11.79 2.77
C TYR A 55 -5.83 -13.15 3.27
N ASN A 56 -5.70 -14.13 2.39
CA ASN A 56 -5.25 -15.48 2.74
C ASN A 56 -3.81 -15.48 3.28
N ASP A 57 -2.94 -14.67 2.67
CA ASP A 57 -1.53 -14.57 3.05
C ASP A 57 -1.39 -13.93 4.44
N ILE A 58 -2.16 -12.87 4.71
CA ILE A 58 -2.22 -12.22 6.02
C ILE A 58 -2.72 -13.20 7.08
N PHE A 59 -3.82 -13.90 6.79
CA PHE A 59 -4.36 -14.91 7.70
C PHE A 59 -3.34 -16.03 7.98
N SER A 60 -2.61 -16.48 6.96
CA SER A 60 -1.55 -17.48 7.14
C SER A 60 -0.42 -16.99 8.03
N VAL A 61 0.02 -15.74 7.90
CA VAL A 61 1.09 -15.19 8.75
C VAL A 61 0.63 -14.99 10.19
N LEU A 62 -0.59 -14.53 10.39
CA LEU A 62 -1.11 -14.32 11.74
C LEU A 62 -1.29 -15.63 12.52
N ASN A 63 -1.66 -16.72 11.84
CA ASN A 63 -1.84 -18.03 12.49
C ASN A 63 -0.54 -18.84 12.58
N GLN A 64 0.32 -18.76 11.57
CA GLN A 64 1.54 -19.56 11.46
C GLN A 64 2.71 -18.71 10.91
N PRO A 65 3.24 -17.77 11.70
CA PRO A 65 4.17 -16.74 11.22
C PRO A 65 5.47 -17.31 10.66
N THR A 66 6.02 -18.37 11.23
CA THR A 66 7.28 -18.98 10.75
C THR A 66 7.07 -19.87 9.53
N HIS A 67 6.03 -20.70 9.54
CA HIS A 67 5.73 -21.63 8.45
C HIS A 67 5.30 -20.89 7.16
N SER A 68 4.54 -19.81 7.30
CA SER A 68 4.03 -19.03 6.16
C SER A 68 5.13 -18.30 5.37
N LEU A 69 6.29 -18.04 5.98
CA LEU A 69 7.39 -17.29 5.35
C LEU A 69 7.99 -17.95 4.11
N ASN A 70 7.85 -19.27 3.97
CA ASN A 70 8.30 -20.04 2.80
C ASN A 70 7.29 -20.05 1.64
N LEU A 71 6.08 -19.56 1.83
CA LEU A 71 5.02 -19.65 0.82
C LEU A 71 5.29 -18.68 -0.32
N LEU A 72 5.17 -19.16 -1.56
CA LEU A 72 5.06 -18.28 -2.71
C LEU A 72 3.70 -17.59 -2.65
N VAL A 73 3.72 -16.26 -2.73
CA VAL A 73 2.52 -15.43 -2.69
C VAL A 73 2.23 -14.82 -4.05
N ASP A 74 0.95 -14.60 -4.33
CA ASP A 74 0.52 -13.91 -5.54
C ASP A 74 0.99 -12.44 -5.54
N ARG A 75 1.41 -11.94 -6.71
CA ARG A 75 1.94 -10.57 -6.84
C ARG A 75 0.90 -9.54 -7.24
N GLY A 76 -0.37 -9.93 -7.32
CA GLY A 76 -1.44 -9.07 -7.78
C GLY A 76 -1.60 -7.80 -6.95
N SER A 77 -1.33 -7.86 -5.65
CA SER A 77 -1.34 -6.69 -4.75
C SER A 77 -0.33 -5.63 -5.18
N ALA A 78 0.91 -6.05 -5.47
CA ALA A 78 1.99 -5.18 -5.94
C ALA A 78 1.70 -4.61 -7.32
N TYR A 79 1.24 -5.43 -8.28
CA TYR A 79 0.82 -4.95 -9.59
C TYR A 79 -0.31 -3.92 -9.49
N THR A 80 -1.34 -4.21 -8.69
CA THR A 80 -2.46 -3.30 -8.44
C THR A 80 -1.97 -1.97 -7.90
N CYS A 81 -1.09 -1.98 -6.91
CA CYS A 81 -0.52 -0.76 -6.33
C CYS A 81 0.28 0.04 -7.36
N ILE A 82 1.21 -0.59 -8.07
CA ILE A 82 2.06 0.10 -9.06
C ILE A 82 1.18 0.72 -10.15
N VAL A 83 0.24 -0.04 -10.71
CA VAL A 83 -0.62 0.44 -11.78
C VAL A 83 -1.55 1.56 -11.30
N LEU A 84 -2.07 1.50 -10.06
CA LEU A 84 -2.88 2.58 -9.49
C LEU A 84 -2.12 3.90 -9.45
N HIS A 85 -0.87 3.88 -9.00
CA HIS A 85 -0.05 5.09 -8.90
C HIS A 85 0.44 5.57 -10.27
N LEU A 86 0.66 4.68 -11.24
CA LEU A 86 0.88 5.08 -12.63
C LEU A 86 -0.37 5.78 -13.19
N TYR A 87 -1.55 5.17 -13.00
CA TYR A 87 -2.82 5.77 -13.40
C TYR A 87 -3.04 7.15 -12.77
N HIS A 88 -2.71 7.31 -11.48
CA HIS A 88 -2.73 8.59 -10.78
C HIS A 88 -1.91 9.66 -11.50
N CYS A 89 -0.67 9.31 -11.88
CA CYS A 89 0.25 10.24 -12.54
C CYS A 89 -0.24 10.69 -13.92
N PHE A 90 -0.98 9.85 -14.64
CA PHE A 90 -1.49 10.19 -15.98
C PHE A 90 -2.83 10.90 -15.95
N MET A 91 -3.72 10.53 -15.03
CA MET A 91 -5.13 10.94 -15.07
C MET A 91 -5.48 12.07 -14.09
N PHE A 92 -4.61 12.37 -13.12
CA PHE A 92 -4.88 13.35 -12.08
C PHE A 92 -3.68 14.27 -11.82
N PRO A 93 -3.92 15.50 -11.33
CA PRO A 93 -2.85 16.40 -10.96
C PRO A 93 -2.11 15.88 -9.73
N ILE A 94 -0.77 15.86 -9.82
CA ILE A 94 0.10 15.37 -8.74
C ILE A 94 0.70 16.53 -7.94
N THR A 95 0.64 16.44 -6.62
CA THR A 95 1.27 17.40 -5.71
C THR A 95 2.77 17.09 -5.53
N PRO A 96 3.58 18.01 -4.98
CA PRO A 96 4.98 17.71 -4.63
C PRO A 96 5.12 16.53 -3.68
N MET A 97 4.18 16.39 -2.73
CA MET A 97 4.14 15.26 -1.80
C MET A 97 3.87 13.94 -2.53
N ASP A 98 2.98 13.95 -3.53
CA ASP A 98 2.72 12.77 -4.36
C ASP A 98 3.95 12.37 -5.18
N LYS A 99 4.69 13.34 -5.74
CA LYS A 99 5.95 13.07 -6.44
C LYS A 99 6.97 12.39 -5.54
N PHE A 100 7.13 12.88 -4.31
CA PHE A 100 8.01 12.26 -3.31
C PHE A 100 7.57 10.82 -3.01
N HIS A 101 6.28 10.61 -2.74
CA HIS A 101 5.71 9.30 -2.45
C HIS A 101 5.87 8.31 -3.61
N HIS A 102 5.52 8.72 -4.84
CA HIS A 102 5.63 7.88 -6.03
C HIS A 102 7.10 7.52 -6.32
N CYS A 103 8.01 8.49 -6.22
CA CYS A 103 9.43 8.21 -6.46
C CYS A 103 9.97 7.24 -5.41
N LEU A 104 9.84 7.57 -4.12
CA LEU A 104 10.51 6.80 -3.08
C LEU A 104 9.82 5.46 -2.78
N PHE A 105 8.49 5.43 -2.70
CA PHE A 105 7.78 4.24 -2.22
C PHE A 105 7.18 3.39 -3.34
N VAL A 106 6.89 3.96 -4.52
CA VAL A 106 6.42 3.17 -5.66
C VAL A 106 7.60 2.72 -6.53
N PHE A 107 8.40 3.67 -7.04
CA PHE A 107 9.51 3.35 -7.93
C PHE A 107 10.67 2.66 -7.21
N PHE A 108 11.11 3.20 -6.07
CA PHE A 108 12.17 2.56 -5.26
C PHE A 108 11.64 1.54 -4.25
N GLY A 109 10.35 1.54 -3.92
CA GLY A 109 9.75 0.56 -3.02
C GLY A 109 9.08 -0.59 -3.78
N ALA A 110 7.83 -0.38 -4.21
CA ALA A 110 6.96 -1.41 -4.76
C ALA A 110 7.52 -2.14 -5.99
N ILE A 111 8.23 -1.47 -6.90
CA ILE A 111 8.83 -2.13 -8.07
C ILE A 111 9.95 -3.12 -7.65
N PRO A 112 10.95 -2.74 -6.83
CA PRO A 112 11.88 -3.69 -6.25
C PRO A 112 11.20 -4.82 -5.46
N MET A 113 10.13 -4.53 -4.71
CA MET A 113 9.34 -5.57 -4.03
C MET A 113 8.85 -6.62 -5.03
N LEU A 114 8.24 -6.17 -6.12
CA LEU A 114 7.67 -7.03 -7.16
C LEU A 114 8.73 -7.94 -7.81
N LEU A 115 9.92 -7.41 -8.04
CA LEU A 115 10.99 -8.10 -8.77
C LEU A 115 11.76 -9.11 -7.91
N TYR A 116 12.01 -8.79 -6.64
CA TYR A 116 13.01 -9.48 -5.83
C TYR A 116 12.47 -10.14 -4.57
N TRP A 117 11.35 -9.68 -4.01
CA TRP A 117 10.82 -10.23 -2.77
C TRP A 117 9.76 -11.33 -3.02
N LYS A 118 9.88 -12.39 -2.22
CA LYS A 118 8.99 -13.55 -2.08
C LYS A 118 8.44 -13.58 -0.66
N GLY A 119 7.28 -14.20 -0.51
CA GLY A 119 6.73 -14.51 0.78
C GLY A 119 5.79 -13.44 1.31
N PRO A 120 5.09 -13.78 2.39
CA PRO A 120 3.92 -13.03 2.84
C PRO A 120 4.25 -11.74 3.58
N PHE A 121 5.53 -11.44 3.88
CA PHE A 121 5.89 -10.11 4.38
C PHE A 121 5.64 -9.01 3.33
N MET A 122 5.77 -9.32 2.04
CA MET A 122 5.37 -8.40 0.96
C MET A 122 3.88 -8.09 1.11
N GLN A 123 3.07 -9.10 1.38
CA GLN A 123 1.61 -8.97 1.52
C GLN A 123 1.23 -8.22 2.78
N LEU A 124 1.93 -8.45 3.90
CA LEU A 124 1.83 -7.63 5.11
C LEU A 124 2.12 -6.17 4.82
N THR A 125 3.21 -5.89 4.11
CA THR A 125 3.56 -4.53 3.69
C THR A 125 2.44 -3.94 2.85
N MET A 126 1.94 -4.65 1.83
CA MET A 126 0.85 -4.18 0.97
C MET A 126 -0.42 -3.91 1.77
N PHE A 127 -0.77 -4.78 2.72
CA PHE A 127 -1.95 -4.63 3.58
C PHE A 127 -1.88 -3.38 4.45
N PHE A 128 -0.75 -3.14 5.14
CA PHE A 128 -0.63 -2.03 6.07
C PHE A 128 -0.28 -0.69 5.41
N THR A 129 0.43 -0.69 4.28
CA THR A 129 0.80 0.57 3.60
C THR A 129 -0.23 1.03 2.60
N CYS A 130 -0.87 0.09 1.88
CA CYS A 130 -1.79 0.39 0.78
C CYS A 130 -3.21 -0.13 1.05
N GLY A 131 -3.36 -1.29 1.70
CA GLY A 131 -4.65 -1.95 1.92
C GLY A 131 -5.54 -1.24 2.95
N LEU A 132 -5.73 -1.86 4.12
CA LEU A 132 -6.81 -1.47 5.04
C LEU A 132 -6.68 -0.03 5.56
N PRO A 133 -5.51 0.43 6.05
CA PRO A 133 -5.36 1.82 6.51
C PRO A 133 -5.65 2.82 5.39
N GLY A 134 -5.16 2.54 4.18
CA GLY A 134 -5.39 3.37 3.02
C GLY A 134 -6.87 3.41 2.62
N ALA A 135 -7.55 2.26 2.59
CA ALA A 135 -8.97 2.19 2.25
C ALA A 135 -9.81 3.09 3.16
N ILE A 136 -9.57 3.04 4.47
CA ILE A 136 -10.30 3.86 5.43
C ILE A 136 -9.95 5.34 5.25
N ASP A 137 -8.68 5.70 5.08
CA ASP A 137 -8.26 7.09 4.92
C ASP A 137 -8.87 7.72 3.65
N TYR A 138 -8.79 7.03 2.51
CA TYR A 138 -9.39 7.52 1.26
C TYR A 138 -10.92 7.55 1.28
N PHE A 139 -11.57 6.60 1.96
CA PHE A 139 -13.01 6.65 2.18
C PHE A 139 -13.42 7.91 2.97
N THR A 140 -12.72 8.19 4.09
CA THR A 140 -13.01 9.39 4.88
C THR A 140 -12.73 10.69 4.12
N LEU A 141 -11.74 10.71 3.22
CA LEU A 141 -11.52 11.84 2.30
C LEU A 141 -12.68 12.03 1.31
N CYS A 142 -13.30 10.95 0.83
CA CYS A 142 -14.54 11.04 0.04
C CYS A 142 -15.64 11.69 0.87
N LEU A 143 -15.85 11.23 2.11
CA LEU A 143 -16.89 11.79 3.00
C LEU A 143 -16.70 13.29 3.25
N VAL A 144 -15.47 13.75 3.47
CA VAL A 144 -15.17 15.20 3.60
C VAL A 144 -15.53 15.94 2.32
N LYS A 145 -15.14 15.43 1.15
CA LYS A 145 -15.47 16.10 -0.12
C LYS A 145 -16.96 16.20 -0.32
N HIS A 146 -17.73 15.20 0.12
CA HIS A 146 -19.19 15.19 0.07
C HIS A 146 -19.87 15.92 1.25
N ASN A 147 -19.11 16.55 2.15
CA ASN A 147 -19.62 17.26 3.34
C ASN A 147 -20.38 16.34 4.33
N TYR A 148 -20.13 15.04 4.34
CA TYR A 148 -20.71 14.12 5.31
C TYR A 148 -19.99 14.13 6.67
N ILE A 149 -18.71 14.49 6.67
CA ILE A 149 -17.91 14.66 7.90
C ILE A 149 -17.07 15.93 7.78
N LEU A 150 -16.68 16.50 8.92
CA LEU A 150 -15.82 17.66 8.99
C LEU A 150 -14.37 17.30 8.65
N LYS A 151 -13.65 18.28 8.09
CA LYS A 151 -12.21 18.12 7.80
C LYS A 151 -11.40 17.77 9.06
N LEU A 152 -11.75 18.34 10.21
CA LEU A 152 -11.08 18.08 11.47
C LEU A 152 -11.28 16.62 11.93
N GLU A 153 -12.49 16.08 11.77
CA GLU A 153 -12.80 14.68 12.09
C GLU A 153 -11.98 13.73 11.21
N GLN A 154 -11.88 14.00 9.90
CA GLN A 154 -11.05 13.22 8.99
C GLN A 154 -9.57 13.24 9.40
N LYS A 155 -9.03 14.41 9.78
CA LYS A 155 -7.62 14.51 10.22
C LYS A 155 -7.39 13.76 11.52
N ASN A 156 -8.36 13.79 12.44
CA ASN A 156 -8.30 13.00 13.65
C ASN A 156 -8.29 11.50 13.34
N MET A 157 -9.24 11.01 12.53
CA MET A 157 -9.29 9.60 12.11
C MET A 157 -8.01 9.17 11.40
N SER A 158 -7.51 9.97 10.46
CA SER A 158 -6.28 9.70 9.73
C SER A 158 -5.07 9.59 10.66
N SER A 159 -4.95 10.47 11.66
CA SER A 159 -3.87 10.39 12.65
C SER A 159 -3.94 9.12 13.51
N LEU A 160 -5.14 8.70 13.92
CA LEU A 160 -5.34 7.48 14.69
C LEU A 160 -5.02 6.24 13.86
N ILE A 161 -5.52 6.16 12.62
CA ILE A 161 -5.27 5.03 11.72
C ILE A 161 -3.78 4.89 11.43
N ASN A 162 -3.08 5.99 11.15
CA ASN A 162 -1.65 5.91 10.87
C ASN A 162 -0.86 5.49 12.13
N ASN A 163 -1.18 6.07 13.29
CA ASN A 163 -0.47 5.80 14.54
C ASN A 163 -0.72 4.39 15.11
N TYR A 164 -1.95 3.88 15.04
CA TYR A 164 -2.33 2.63 15.71
C TYR A 164 -2.47 1.44 14.77
N LEU A 165 -2.59 1.66 13.45
CA LEU A 165 -2.76 0.57 12.50
C LEU A 165 -1.59 0.51 11.50
N ARG A 166 -1.32 1.60 10.77
CA ARG A 166 -0.27 1.60 9.74
C ARG A 166 1.12 1.41 10.34
N PHE A 167 1.53 2.27 11.28
CA PHE A 167 2.90 2.24 11.79
C PHE A 167 3.21 0.94 12.55
N PRO A 168 2.39 0.47 13.51
CA PRO A 168 2.59 -0.84 14.13
C PRO A 168 2.60 -1.98 13.12
N GLY A 169 1.72 -1.92 12.12
CA GLY A 169 1.67 -2.91 11.04
C GLY A 169 2.92 -2.94 10.17
N THR A 170 3.52 -1.79 9.86
CA THR A 170 4.80 -1.73 9.15
C THR A 170 5.95 -2.27 9.99
N ILE A 171 5.98 -2.01 11.30
CA ILE A 171 6.96 -2.60 12.23
C ILE A 171 6.79 -4.12 12.30
N PHE A 172 5.55 -4.60 12.35
CA PHE A 172 5.28 -6.02 12.32
C PHE A 172 5.79 -6.67 11.03
N SER A 173 5.51 -6.04 9.87
CA SER A 173 5.99 -6.52 8.57
C SER A 173 7.52 -6.57 8.48
N THR A 174 8.23 -5.56 8.99
CA THR A 174 9.71 -5.55 8.98
C THR A 174 10.28 -6.57 9.95
N THR A 175 9.63 -6.79 11.09
CA THR A 175 10.00 -7.82 12.07
C THR A 175 9.88 -9.22 11.47
N ILE A 176 8.78 -9.52 10.79
CA ILE A 176 8.57 -10.82 10.12
C ILE A 176 9.61 -11.04 9.01
N CYS A 177 9.95 -9.99 8.24
CA CYS A 177 11.03 -10.06 7.25
C CYS A 177 12.38 -10.39 7.90
N TYR A 178 12.70 -9.72 9.02
CA TYR A 178 13.95 -9.96 9.75
C TYR A 178 14.02 -11.38 10.33
N ILE A 179 12.95 -11.88 10.96
CA ILE A 179 12.88 -13.26 11.46
C ILE A 179 13.08 -14.25 10.32
N GLY A 180 12.40 -14.06 9.19
CA GLY A 180 12.56 -14.93 8.03
C GLY A 180 13.97 -14.95 7.45
N TYR A 181 14.72 -13.85 7.58
CA TYR A 181 16.13 -13.82 7.22
C TYR A 181 17.01 -14.56 8.24
N MET A 182 16.82 -14.31 9.54
CA MET A 182 17.62 -14.95 10.61
C MET A 182 17.44 -16.47 10.66
N GLU A 183 16.23 -16.96 10.41
CA GLU A 183 15.91 -18.39 10.36
C GLU A 183 16.35 -19.05 9.03
N ASN A 184 17.02 -18.33 8.13
CA ASN A 184 17.40 -18.78 6.79
C ASN A 184 16.23 -19.30 5.93
N ILE A 185 15.01 -18.84 6.23
CA ILE A 185 13.79 -19.16 5.49
C ILE A 185 13.78 -18.36 4.18
N THR A 186 14.19 -17.10 4.24
CA THR A 186 14.29 -16.22 3.08
C THR A 186 15.75 -16.05 2.63
N ASN A 187 16.05 -16.50 1.41
CA ASN A 187 17.39 -16.44 0.82
C ASN A 187 17.62 -15.12 0.06
N TYR A 188 17.61 -13.99 0.78
CA TYR A 188 17.93 -12.67 0.21
C TYR A 188 19.34 -12.20 0.54
N HIS A 189 19.90 -11.32 -0.30
CA HIS A 189 21.10 -10.58 0.11
C HIS A 189 20.80 -9.75 1.36
N PRO A 190 21.69 -9.72 2.37
CA PRO A 190 21.50 -8.86 3.55
C PRO A 190 21.26 -7.39 3.21
N ILE A 191 21.89 -6.87 2.13
CA ILE A 191 21.66 -5.49 1.66
C ILE A 191 20.21 -5.28 1.22
N PHE A 192 19.61 -6.23 0.49
CA PHE A 192 18.21 -6.11 0.09
C PHE A 192 17.26 -6.22 1.29
N VAL A 193 17.57 -7.08 2.26
CA VAL A 193 16.77 -7.17 3.50
C VAL A 193 16.82 -5.84 4.27
N GLY A 194 18.02 -5.29 4.49
CA GLY A 194 18.18 -4.00 5.16
C GLY A 194 17.49 -2.85 4.43
N TYR A 195 17.61 -2.82 3.10
CA TYR A 195 16.92 -1.85 2.25
C TYR A 195 15.39 -1.92 2.38
N GLY A 196 14.82 -3.12 2.32
CA GLY A 196 13.37 -3.32 2.45
C GLY A 196 12.86 -2.94 3.83
N ILE A 197 13.55 -3.40 4.88
CA ILE A 197 13.22 -3.02 6.26
C ILE A 197 13.23 -1.50 6.41
N PHE A 198 14.27 -0.83 5.92
CA PHE A 198 14.38 0.62 5.99
C PHE A 198 13.22 1.32 5.29
N LEU A 199 12.91 0.95 4.03
CA LEU A 199 11.86 1.61 3.27
C LEU A 199 10.46 1.39 3.87
N ILE A 200 10.16 0.18 4.33
CA ILE A 200 8.86 -0.16 4.93
C ILE A 200 8.68 0.60 6.25
N TYR A 201 9.70 0.56 7.11
CA TYR A 201 9.71 1.33 8.35
C TYR A 201 9.58 2.83 8.09
N PHE A 202 10.39 3.36 7.16
CA PHE A 202 10.38 4.78 6.82
C PHE A 202 9.02 5.22 6.28
N ASN A 203 8.37 4.40 5.46
CA ASN A 203 7.01 4.66 4.99
C ASN A 203 6.03 4.81 6.17
N GLY A 204 5.97 3.82 7.05
CA GLY A 204 5.06 3.86 8.20
C GLY A 204 5.34 5.03 9.14
N ALA A 205 6.61 5.24 9.50
CA ALA A 205 7.03 6.30 10.41
C ALA A 205 6.75 7.70 9.84
N TYR A 206 7.15 7.94 8.59
CA TYR A 206 7.04 9.24 7.95
C TYR A 206 5.58 9.69 7.78
N PHE A 207 4.72 8.81 7.23
CA PHE A 207 3.31 9.14 7.04
C PHE A 207 2.55 9.27 8.36
N SER A 208 2.94 8.53 9.40
CA SER A 208 2.32 8.66 10.72
C SER A 208 2.67 9.98 11.39
N LYS A 209 3.94 10.39 11.33
CA LYS A 209 4.37 11.72 11.78
C LYS A 209 3.56 12.81 11.08
N LEU A 210 3.48 12.76 9.76
CA LEU A 210 2.73 13.75 8.97
C LEU A 210 1.23 13.77 9.32
N ALA A 211 0.60 12.61 9.51
CA ALA A 211 -0.82 12.55 9.87
C ALA A 211 -1.09 13.19 11.25
N ILE A 212 -0.21 12.94 12.22
CA ILE A 212 -0.31 13.51 13.57
C ILE A 212 -0.07 15.03 13.54
N GLU A 213 1.01 15.49 12.91
CA GLU A 213 1.33 16.92 12.78
C GLU A 213 0.21 17.69 12.08
N ASN A 214 -0.35 17.13 11.00
CA ASN A 214 -1.49 17.73 10.31
C ASN A 214 -2.74 17.83 11.18
N ASN A 215 -3.03 16.82 12.02
CA ASN A 215 -4.16 16.87 12.95
C ASN A 215 -3.96 17.98 14.00
N ILE A 216 -2.77 18.09 14.61
CA ILE A 216 -2.45 19.12 15.60
C ILE A 216 -2.57 20.52 14.99
N LEU A 217 -1.96 20.75 13.82
CA LEU A 217 -2.01 22.04 13.13
C LEU A 217 -3.44 22.47 12.78
N HIS A 218 -4.31 21.52 12.45
CA HIS A 218 -5.72 21.80 12.18
C HIS A 218 -6.51 22.12 13.46
N ARG A 219 -6.20 21.45 14.58
CA ARG A 219 -6.81 21.75 15.89
C ARG A 219 -6.43 23.14 16.41
N LEU A 220 -5.20 23.59 16.17
CA LEU A 220 -4.76 24.92 16.63
C LEU A 220 -5.36 26.09 15.84
N LYS A 221 -5.96 25.83 14.68
CA LYS A 221 -6.57 26.86 13.81
C LYS A 221 -8.09 27.02 14.05
N HIS A 222 -8.69 26.20 14.91
CA HIS A 222 -10.10 26.19 15.26
C HIS A 222 -10.25 26.41 16.76
#